data_AF-A0A853LP85-F1
#
_entry.id   AF-A0A853LP85-F1
#
_cell.length_a   1.000
_cell.length_b   1.000
_cell.length_c   1.000
_cell.angle_alpha   90.00
_cell.angle_beta   90.00
_cell.angle_gamma   90.00
#
_symmetry.space_group_name_H-M   'P 1'
#
loop_
_entity.id
_entity.type
_entity.pdbx_description
1 polymer ?
#
loop_
_entity_poly.entity_id
_entity_poly.type
_entity_poly.pdbx_seq_one_letter_code
_entity_poly.pdbx_strand_id
1 'polypeptide(L)' 'MALVRNAAKERERRRAAFDDADDKLRRLIREGFEHGISGEKLAEAAGLSVPRVYQIRDGRR' A
#
# COMPACT_ATOMS: atom_id res chain seq x y z
N MET A 1 -9.47 -24.58 -20.94
CA MET A 1 -10.22 -23.79 -19.92
C MET A 1 -9.72 -23.98 -18.47
N ALA A 2 -9.29 -25.17 -18.04
CA ALA A 2 -8.80 -25.38 -16.67
C ALA A 2 -7.56 -24.51 -16.32
N LEU A 3 -6.59 -24.40 -17.25
CA LEU A 3 -5.40 -23.55 -17.08
C LEU A 3 -5.76 -22.07 -16.89
N VAL A 4 -6.68 -21.53 -17.70
CA VAL A 4 -7.15 -20.14 -17.59
C VAL A 4 -7.83 -19.89 -16.24
N ARG A 5 -8.68 -20.82 -15.77
CA ARG A 5 -9.32 -20.70 -14.44
C ARG A 5 -8.32 -20.74 -13.29
N ASN A 6 -7.28 -21.58 -13.40
CA ASN A 6 -6.24 -21.65 -12.38
C ASN A 6 -5.40 -20.37 -12.35
N ALA A 7 -5.03 -19.83 -13.52
CA ALA A 7 -4.33 -18.55 -13.62
C ALA A 7 -5.18 -17.39 -13.06
N ALA A 8 -6.49 -17.37 -13.31
CA ALA A 8 -7.39 -16.37 -12.75
C ALA A 8 -7.46 -16.44 -11.22
N LYS A 9 -7.57 -17.65 -10.65
CA LYS A 9 -7.54 -17.86 -9.19
C LYS A 9 -6.22 -17.43 -8.56
N GLU A 10 -5.10 -17.74 -9.22
CA GLU A 10 -3.77 -17.34 -8.74
C GLU A 10 -3.61 -15.81 -8.76
N ARG A 11 -4.06 -15.16 -9.83
CA ARG A 11 -4.10 -13.69 -9.90
C ARG A 11 -4.94 -13.09 -8.78
N GLU A 12 -6.12 -13.65 -8.52
CA GLU A 12 -6.99 -13.15 -7.45
C GLU A 12 -6.37 -13.31 -6.07
N ARG A 13 -5.73 -14.44 -5.78
CA ARG A 13 -5.00 -14.66 -4.51
C ARG A 13 -3.86 -13.66 -4.33
N ARG A 14 -3.06 -13.45 -5.38
CA ARG A 14 -1.96 -12.47 -5.33
C ARG A 14 -2.48 -11.05 -5.17
N ARG A 15 -3.62 -10.74 -5.79
CA ARG A 15 -4.27 -9.45 -5.61
C ARG A 15 -4.71 -9.24 -4.17
N ALA A 16 -5.40 -10.21 -3.57
CA ALA A 16 -5.80 -10.11 -2.16
C ALA A 16 -4.59 -9.94 -1.23
N ALA A 17 -3.53 -10.74 -1.43
CA ALA A 17 -2.31 -10.61 -0.65
C ALA A 17 -1.60 -9.25 -0.85
N PHE A 18 -1.67 -8.69 -2.06
CA PHE A 18 -1.15 -7.36 -2.36
C PHE A 18 -1.99 -6.27 -1.68
N ASP A 19 -3.32 -6.35 -1.78
CA ASP A 19 -4.24 -5.39 -1.18
C ASP A 19 -4.06 -5.36 0.36
N ASP A 20 -3.93 -6.52 1.01
CA ASP A 20 -3.66 -6.62 2.46
C ASP A 20 -2.31 -5.96 2.86
N ALA A 21 -1.27 -6.18 2.04
CA ALA A 21 0.05 -5.59 2.28
C ALA A 21 0.04 -4.07 2.06
N ASP A 22 -0.66 -3.58 1.04
CA ASP A 22 -0.83 -2.15 0.75
C ASP A 22 -1.63 -1.45 1.85
N ASP A 23 -2.71 -2.07 2.34
CA ASP A 23 -3.50 -1.53 3.46
C ASP A 23 -2.68 -1.43 4.75
N LYS A 24 -1.84 -2.44 5.04
CA LYS A 24 -0.90 -2.39 6.16
C LYS A 24 0.11 -1.26 6.01
N LEU A 25 0.70 -1.08 4.81
CA LEU A 25 1.64 0.00 4.54
C LEU A 25 0.98 1.36 4.75
N ARG A 26 -0.24 1.56 4.22
CA ARG A 26 -0.99 2.81 4.38
C ARG A 26 -1.35 3.12 5.82
N ARG A 27 -1.66 2.10 6.63
CA ARG A 27 -1.89 2.27 8.07
C ARG A 27 -0.61 2.76 8.76
N LEU A 28 0.53 2.12 8.49
CA LEU A 28 1.82 2.51 9.08
C LEU A 28 2.27 3.92 8.67
N ILE A 29 2.00 4.32 7.42
CA ILE A 29 2.26 5.70 6.98
C ILE A 29 1.44 6.70 7.79
N ARG A 30 0.16 6.43 8.03
CA ARG A 30 -0.73 7.29 8.84
C ARG A 30 -0.24 7.38 10.30
N GLU A 31 0.04 6.24 10.92
CA GLU A 31 0.61 6.19 12.28
C GLU A 31 1.94 6.97 12.35
N GLY A 32 2.79 6.85 11.33
CA GLY A 32 4.04 7.61 11.25
C GLY A 32 3.82 9.13 11.26
N PHE A 33 2.82 9.62 10.53
CA PHE A 33 2.44 11.04 10.59
C PHE A 33 1.89 11.44 11.96
N GLU A 34 1.08 10.59 12.61
CA GLU A 34 0.56 10.82 13.97
C GLU A 34 1.69 10.91 15.01
N HIS A 35 2.79 10.18 14.81
CA HIS A 35 4.00 10.27 15.61
C HIS A 35 4.95 11.43 15.22
N GLY A 36 4.54 12.30 14.30
CA GLY A 36 5.33 13.48 13.90
C GLY A 36 6.50 13.17 12.96
N ILE A 37 6.53 12.00 12.31
CA ILE A 37 7.54 11.70 11.29
C ILE A 37 7.23 12.52 10.02
N SER A 38 8.28 13.12 9.44
CA SER A 38 8.12 13.92 8.23
C SER A 38 7.78 13.07 7.00
N GLY A 39 7.06 13.65 6.04
CA GLY A 39 6.66 12.96 4.82
C GLY A 39 7.85 12.48 3.99
N GLU A 40 8.98 13.18 4.00
CA GLU A 40 10.19 12.79 3.27
C GLU A 40 10.76 11.47 3.79
N LYS A 41 10.86 11.32 5.13
CA LYS A 41 11.35 10.09 5.76
C LYS A 41 10.40 8.91 5.52
N LEU A 42 9.10 9.16 5.58
CA LEU A 42 8.09 8.13 5.29
C LEU A 42 8.12 7.71 3.82
N ALA A 43 8.30 8.67 2.91
CA ALA A 43 8.41 8.41 1.48
C ALA A 43 9.65 7.58 1.15
N GLU A 44 10.80 7.96 1.70
CA GLU A 44 12.05 7.20 1.58
C GLU A 44 11.89 5.76 2.10
N ALA A 45 11.37 5.60 3.32
CA ALA A 45 11.19 4.29 3.94
C ALA A 45 10.17 3.41 3.21
N ALA A 46 9.11 4.00 2.66
CA ALA A 46 8.05 3.27 1.94
C ALA A 46 8.39 3.02 0.46
N GLY A 47 9.45 3.62 -0.08
CA GLY A 47 9.74 3.61 -1.52
C GLY A 47 8.65 4.31 -2.34
N LEU A 48 8.01 5.33 -1.78
CA LEU A 48 6.94 6.10 -2.41
C LEU A 48 7.38 7.52 -2.70
N SER A 49 6.63 8.22 -3.56
CA SER A 49 6.82 9.65 -3.73
C SER A 49 6.28 10.42 -2.52
N VAL A 50 6.89 11.56 -2.21
CA VAL A 50 6.43 12.46 -1.13
C VAL A 50 4.95 12.84 -1.30
N PRO A 51 4.45 13.22 -2.50
CA PRO A 51 3.02 13.48 -2.68
C PRO A 51 2.14 12.27 -2.32
N ARG A 52 2.60 11.03 -2.59
CA ARG A 52 1.80 9.84 -2.33
C ARG A 52 1.61 9.58 -0.84
N VAL A 53 2.63 9.78 -0.01
CA VAL A 53 2.46 9.60 1.44
C VAL A 53 1.52 10.65 2.05
N TYR A 54 1.52 11.88 1.54
CA TYR A 54 0.55 12.90 1.94
C TYR A 54 -0.88 12.56 1.48
N GLN A 55 -1.06 12.02 0.27
CA GLN A 55 -2.37 11.50 -0.15
C GLN A 55 -2.88 10.39 0.77
N ILE A 56 -2.02 9.45 1.15
CA ILE A 56 -2.35 8.35 2.08
C ILE A 56 -2.74 8.91 3.45
N ARG A 57 -2.00 9.89 3.98
CA ARG A 57 -2.34 10.60 5.22
C ARG A 57 -3.73 11.22 5.16
N ASP A 58 -4.03 11.89 4.06
CA ASP A 58 -5.28 12.62 3.86
C ASP A 58 -6.44 11.72 3.40
N GLY A 59 -6.24 10.40 3.29
CA GLY A 59 -7.25 9.45 2.87
C GLY A 59 -7.64 9.55 1.39
N ARG A 60 -6.80 10.17 0.55
CA ARG A 60 -7.04 10.33 -0.89
C ARG A 60 -6.51 9.12 -1.63
N ARG A 61 -7.35 8.51 -2.47
CA ARG A 61 -7.02 7.29 -3.21
C ARG A 61 -6.20 7.57 -4.46
#